data_AF-A0A7W2JJL6-F1
#
_entry.id   AF-A0A7W2JJL6-F1
#
_cell.length_a   1.000
_cell.length_b   1.000
_cell.length_c   1.000
_cell.angle_alpha   90.00
_cell.angle_beta   90.00
_cell.angle_gamma   90.00
#
_symmetry.space_group_name_H-M   'P 1'
#
loop_
_entity.id
_entity.type
_entity.pdbx_description
1 polymer ?
#
loop_
_entity_poly.entity_id
_entity_poly.type
_entity_poly.pdbx_seq_one_letter_code
_entity_poly.pdbx_strand_id
1 'polypeptide(L)'
;MAFVASHPWTVFGVMVLAGALGGVYVLFKTYYEYVGPNISHKHEAWSSFGSLLSGVFTLFGAAATIATLIFLGRQFKEQQEISRKQIESLTFEQYLSHRGLFFTRLAELEKLFLGHIRFANPDKLYGIFFPRNNPTSCEFQVGVDFCSFEFKSIRESFKRLPELFAGSLKKYEVLDIVGCVAGISDSLQIDYIYEPGNGDVMFSGKHTGLNIYSLDVGVLRLYEVYNNLLFFSGCPSVQPIEWLDCDEEIRFWFLKFYSRASARMEPYVTFNDPDLYSIHIAYVLVLEIQRLGDGLSLPGHLRCQLDPLFSTAKLVNRIEDKVMLNGLVDEAVKEVELLLEESFKCLMATEVLEELYERLKFVDLDLFERKLKGVRFD
;
A
#
# COMPACT_ATOMS: atom_id res chain seq x y z
N MET A 1 47.29 43.81 -7.60
CA MET A 1 46.57 43.72 -6.29
C MET A 1 45.53 42.61 -6.23
N ALA A 2 44.85 42.25 -7.33
CA ALA A 2 43.86 41.15 -7.33
C ALA A 2 44.43 39.75 -7.01
N PHE A 3 45.67 39.45 -7.42
CA PHE A 3 46.31 38.15 -7.16
C PHE A 3 46.64 37.94 -5.67
N VAL A 4 47.15 38.97 -4.98
CA VAL A 4 47.50 38.94 -3.55
C VAL A 4 46.25 38.75 -2.67
N ALA A 5 45.11 39.32 -3.07
CA ALA A 5 43.84 39.18 -2.35
C ALA A 5 43.24 37.76 -2.44
N SER A 6 43.52 37.04 -3.52
CA SER A 6 42.98 35.68 -3.74
C SER A 6 43.76 34.57 -3.03
N HIS A 7 45.02 34.80 -2.64
CA HIS A 7 45.90 33.76 -2.07
C HIS A 7 46.84 34.29 -0.96
N PRO A 8 46.33 34.90 0.12
CA PRO A 8 47.13 35.54 1.17
C PRO A 8 48.17 34.60 1.81
N TRP A 9 47.86 33.30 1.89
CA TRP A 9 48.75 32.27 2.43
C TRP A 9 49.97 31.98 1.55
N THR A 10 49.84 32.10 0.22
CA THR A 10 50.97 31.92 -0.69
C THR A 10 51.97 33.06 -0.54
N VAL A 11 51.46 34.29 -0.40
CA VAL A 11 52.27 35.50 -0.20
C VAL A 11 52.96 35.47 1.16
N PHE A 12 52.24 35.04 2.22
CA PHE A 12 52.83 34.83 3.55
C PHE A 12 53.91 33.74 3.52
N GLY A 13 53.65 32.60 2.87
CA GLY A 13 54.63 31.52 2.71
C GLY A 13 55.89 31.97 1.98
N VAL A 14 55.75 32.74 0.89
CA VAL A 14 56.88 33.31 0.15
C VAL A 14 57.67 34.31 1.01
N MET A 15 57.01 35.16 1.79
CA MET A 15 57.69 36.10 2.68
C MET A 15 58.45 35.39 3.81
N VAL A 16 57.86 34.36 4.43
CA VAL A 16 58.53 33.55 5.45
C VAL A 16 59.73 32.81 4.86
N LEU A 17 59.59 32.23 3.67
CA LEU A 17 60.68 31.55 2.98
C LEU A 17 61.82 32.52 2.62
N ALA A 18 61.50 33.70 2.09
CA ALA A 18 62.48 34.74 1.76
C ALA A 18 63.19 35.27 3.01
N GLY A 19 62.46 35.46 4.12
CA GLY A 19 63.02 35.85 5.40
C GLY A 19 63.94 34.78 6.00
N ALA A 20 63.55 33.50 5.93
CA ALA A 20 64.36 32.38 6.37
C ALA A 20 65.64 32.23 5.53
N LEU A 21 65.54 32.30 4.21
CA LEU A 21 66.69 32.28 3.30
C LEU A 21 67.63 33.48 3.51
N GLY A 22 67.06 34.66 3.74
CA GLY A 22 67.84 35.86 4.09
C GLY A 22 68.58 35.70 5.42
N GLY A 23 67.92 35.14 6.45
CA GLY A 23 68.54 34.85 7.75
C GLY A 23 69.66 33.80 7.65
N VAL A 24 69.44 32.72 6.89
CA VAL A 24 70.47 31.72 6.58
C VAL A 24 71.65 32.38 5.87
N TYR A 25 71.40 33.18 4.84
CA TYR A 25 72.46 33.90 4.12
C TYR A 25 73.29 34.80 5.05
N VAL A 26 72.65 35.58 5.91
CA VAL A 26 73.34 36.43 6.89
C VAL A 26 74.17 35.61 7.87
N LEU A 27 73.65 34.49 8.38
CA LEU A 27 74.36 33.59 9.31
C LEU A 27 75.60 32.94 8.67
N PHE A 28 75.49 32.45 7.44
CA PHE A 28 76.63 31.88 6.74
C PHE A 28 77.64 32.96 6.31
N LYS A 29 77.18 34.17 5.98
CA LYS A 29 78.05 35.31 5.68
C LYS A 29 78.84 35.76 6.92
N THR A 30 78.20 35.90 8.08
CA THR A 30 78.89 36.26 9.32
C THR A 30 79.84 35.17 9.79
N TYR A 31 79.47 33.90 9.64
CA TYR A 31 80.39 32.77 9.89
C TYR A 31 81.63 32.83 8.97
N TYR A 32 81.43 33.09 7.67
CA TYR A 32 82.52 33.25 6.70
C TYR A 32 83.43 34.44 7.01
N GLU A 33 82.86 35.59 7.38
CA GLU A 33 83.62 36.79 7.77
C GLU A 33 84.42 36.56 9.07
N TYR A 34 83.90 35.79 10.03
CA TYR A 34 84.56 35.56 11.33
C TYR A 34 85.66 34.48 11.27
N VAL A 35 85.52 33.47 10.42
CA VAL A 35 86.52 32.38 10.26
C VAL A 35 87.57 32.73 9.19
N GLY A 36 87.24 33.62 8.25
CA GLY A 36 88.12 34.07 7.16
C GLY A 36 88.07 33.15 5.93
N PRO A 37 88.66 33.57 4.79
CA PRO A 37 88.57 32.88 3.50
C PRO A 37 89.40 31.59 3.41
N ASN A 38 90.28 31.32 4.39
CA ASN A 38 91.16 30.15 4.40
C ASN A 38 90.50 29.00 5.18
N ILE A 39 90.63 27.77 4.68
CA ILE A 39 90.10 26.57 5.32
C ILE A 39 90.64 26.48 6.75
N SER A 40 89.76 26.60 7.75
CA SER A 40 90.16 26.55 9.16
C SER A 40 90.71 25.17 9.50
N HIS A 41 91.95 25.13 10.00
CA HIS A 41 92.58 23.91 10.51
C HIS A 41 92.19 23.61 11.97
N LYS A 42 91.33 24.43 12.58
CA LYS A 42 90.85 24.22 13.95
C LYS A 42 89.59 23.35 13.94
N HIS A 43 89.65 22.22 14.63
CA HIS A 43 88.54 21.25 14.74
C HIS A 43 87.24 21.89 15.27
N GLU A 44 87.35 22.87 16.19
CA GLU A 44 86.21 23.60 16.77
C GLU A 44 85.39 24.38 15.75
N ALA A 45 86.02 24.94 14.70
CA ALA A 45 85.33 25.69 13.65
C ALA A 45 84.44 24.78 12.79
N TRP A 46 84.92 23.57 12.48
CA TRP A 46 84.16 22.55 11.75
C TRP A 46 82.98 22.00 12.55
N SER A 47 83.16 21.79 13.86
CA SER A 47 82.08 21.38 14.77
C SER A 47 80.97 22.44 14.84
N SER A 48 81.34 23.72 14.93
CA SER A 48 80.39 24.84 14.94
C SER A 48 79.64 25.00 13.61
N PHE A 49 80.33 24.80 12.48
CA PHE A 49 79.71 24.76 11.15
C PHE A 49 78.71 23.61 11.02
N GLY A 50 79.10 22.40 11.44
CA GLY A 50 78.22 21.23 11.41
C GLY A 50 76.95 21.44 12.25
N SER A 51 77.08 22.09 13.41
CA SER A 51 75.95 22.44 14.28
C SER A 51 75.03 23.49 13.66
N LEU A 52 75.61 24.54 13.04
CA LEU A 52 74.85 25.57 12.31
C LEU A 52 74.09 24.97 11.13
N LEU A 53 74.78 24.17 10.31
CA LEU A 53 74.21 23.50 9.14
C LEU A 53 73.10 22.52 9.54
N SER A 54 73.32 21.74 10.61
CA SER A 54 72.31 20.84 11.18
C SER A 54 71.08 21.59 11.69
N GLY A 55 71.26 22.73 12.36
CA GLY A 55 70.16 23.60 12.80
C GLY A 55 69.33 24.14 11.63
N VAL A 56 69.99 24.57 10.55
CA VAL A 56 69.33 25.05 9.33
C VAL A 56 68.55 23.93 8.64
N PHE A 57 69.13 22.73 8.48
CA PHE A 57 68.42 21.58 7.92
C PHE A 57 67.22 21.15 8.79
N THR A 58 67.35 21.21 10.11
CA THR A 58 66.25 20.93 11.04
C THR A 58 65.11 21.94 10.88
N LEU A 59 65.43 23.23 10.72
CA LEU A 59 64.45 24.29 10.46
C LEU A 59 63.73 24.07 9.13
N PHE A 60 64.46 23.75 8.06
CA PHE A 60 63.85 23.42 6.76
C PHE A 60 62.98 22.16 6.83
N GLY A 61 63.42 21.12 7.54
CA GLY A 61 62.63 19.91 7.78
C GLY A 61 61.33 20.17 8.54
N ALA A 62 61.40 21.00 9.60
CA ALA A 62 60.22 21.44 10.34
C ALA A 62 59.27 22.29 9.47
N ALA A 63 59.80 23.23 8.69
CA ALA A 63 59.01 24.05 7.77
C ALA A 63 58.34 23.22 6.67
N ALA A 64 59.05 22.24 6.09
CA ALA A 64 58.50 21.30 5.12
C ALA A 64 57.38 20.45 5.73
N THR A 65 57.54 20.03 6.98
CA THR A 65 56.51 19.27 7.72
C THR A 65 55.27 20.13 7.96
N ILE A 66 55.42 21.38 8.41
CA ILE A 66 54.30 22.33 8.59
C ILE A 66 53.57 22.59 7.27
N ALA A 67 54.32 22.84 6.19
CA ALA A 67 53.75 23.04 4.86
C ALA A 67 52.95 21.81 4.39
N THR A 68 53.46 20.61 4.64
CA THR A 68 52.79 19.35 4.31
C THR A 68 51.49 19.20 5.11
N LEU A 69 51.49 19.48 6.42
CA LEU A 69 50.28 19.43 7.25
C LEU A 69 49.21 20.43 6.79
N ILE A 70 49.60 21.65 6.41
CA ILE A 70 48.68 22.66 5.86
C ILE A 70 48.08 22.19 4.54
N PHE A 71 48.91 21.64 3.64
CA PHE A 71 48.46 21.08 2.36
C PHE A 71 47.48 19.93 2.56
N LEU A 72 47.81 18.97 3.43
CA LEU A 72 46.93 17.85 3.78
C LEU A 72 45.60 18.33 4.38
N GLY A 73 45.65 19.29 5.30
CA GLY A 73 44.44 19.87 5.90
C GLY A 73 43.52 20.55 4.88
N ARG A 74 44.10 21.19 3.85
CA ARG A 74 43.33 21.77 2.74
C ARG A 74 42.73 20.69 1.84
N GLN A 75 43.53 19.70 1.44
CA GLN A 75 43.10 18.60 0.61
C GLN A 75 41.96 17.80 1.27
N PHE A 76 42.04 17.58 2.58
CA PHE A 76 40.99 16.91 3.35
C PHE A 76 39.66 17.68 3.30
N LYS A 77 39.69 19.01 3.42
CA LYS A 77 38.48 19.85 3.32
C LYS A 77 37.85 19.80 1.93
N GLU A 78 38.65 19.93 0.87
CA GLU A 78 38.17 19.87 -0.51
C GLU A 78 37.58 18.48 -0.82
N GLN A 79 38.23 17.39 -0.36
CA GLN A 79 37.71 16.03 -0.46
C GLN A 79 36.39 15.84 0.29
N GLN A 80 36.26 16.43 1.48
CA GLN A 80 35.01 16.36 2.25
C GLN A 80 33.86 17.06 1.54
N GLU A 81 34.11 18.21 0.90
CA GLU A 81 33.07 18.92 0.14
C GLU A 81 32.63 18.15 -1.10
N ILE A 82 33.58 17.58 -1.85
CA ILE A 82 33.29 16.74 -3.02
C ILE A 82 32.50 15.50 -2.58
N SER A 83 32.95 14.84 -1.52
CA SER A 83 32.29 13.67 -0.96
C SER A 83 30.85 13.99 -0.54
N ARG A 84 30.62 15.14 0.13
CA ARG A 84 29.27 15.57 0.48
C ARG A 84 28.38 15.75 -0.75
N LYS A 85 28.86 16.45 -1.79
CA LYS A 85 28.09 16.65 -3.04
C LYS A 85 27.80 15.33 -3.75
N GLN A 86 28.74 14.39 -3.74
CA GLN A 86 28.54 13.05 -4.29
C GLN A 86 27.49 12.26 -3.51
N ILE A 87 27.53 12.31 -2.18
CA ILE A 87 26.53 11.68 -1.32
C ILE A 87 25.14 12.28 -1.59
N GLU A 88 25.03 13.61 -1.66
CA GLU A 88 23.76 14.29 -1.98
C GLU A 88 23.20 13.87 -3.34
N SER A 89 24.05 13.82 -4.38
CA SER A 89 23.65 13.36 -5.72
C SER A 89 23.20 11.90 -5.71
N LEU A 90 23.94 11.03 -5.01
CA LEU A 90 23.60 9.62 -4.88
C LEU A 90 22.26 9.43 -4.13
N THR A 91 22.02 10.18 -3.05
CA THR A 91 20.75 10.13 -2.32
C THR A 91 19.58 10.57 -3.17
N PHE A 92 19.76 11.61 -4.00
CA PHE A 92 18.73 12.04 -4.94
C PHE A 92 18.42 10.96 -5.99
N GLU A 93 19.44 10.35 -6.59
CA GLU A 93 19.27 9.25 -7.54
C GLU A 93 18.59 8.03 -6.90
N GLN A 94 18.98 7.67 -5.67
CA GLN A 94 18.35 6.61 -4.89
C GLN A 94 16.86 6.90 -4.66
N TYR A 95 16.51 8.13 -4.28
CA TYR A 95 15.13 8.55 -4.10
C TYR A 95 14.30 8.41 -5.38
N LEU A 96 14.82 8.92 -6.52
CA LEU A 96 14.13 8.81 -7.82
C LEU A 96 13.95 7.34 -8.23
N SER A 97 15.01 6.54 -8.09
CA SER A 97 15.00 5.12 -8.43
C SER A 97 14.00 4.34 -7.57
N HIS A 98 14.04 4.53 -6.25
CA HIS A 98 13.15 3.85 -5.32
C HIS A 98 11.67 4.20 -5.55
N ARG A 99 11.36 5.49 -5.76
CA ARG A 99 10.01 5.94 -6.12
C ARG A 99 9.57 5.37 -7.48
N GLY A 100 10.45 5.32 -8.46
CA GLY A 100 10.18 4.71 -9.77
C GLY A 100 9.88 3.21 -9.69
N LEU A 101 10.62 2.47 -8.86
CA LEU A 101 10.38 1.04 -8.61
C LEU A 101 9.04 0.82 -7.91
N PHE A 102 8.69 1.68 -6.94
CA PHE A 102 7.38 1.62 -6.29
C PHE A 102 6.23 1.78 -7.29
N PHE A 103 6.32 2.77 -8.20
CA PHE A 103 5.29 2.96 -9.24
C PHE A 103 5.24 1.81 -10.24
N THR A 104 6.40 1.26 -10.59
CA THR A 104 6.47 0.05 -11.43
C THR A 104 5.72 -1.10 -10.75
N ARG A 105 5.90 -1.28 -9.42
CA ARG A 105 5.20 -2.31 -8.66
C ARG A 105 3.69 -2.09 -8.61
N LEU A 106 3.22 -0.85 -8.46
CA LEU A 106 1.79 -0.53 -8.54
C LEU A 106 1.22 -0.88 -9.91
N ALA A 107 1.91 -0.53 -10.99
CA ALA A 107 1.49 -0.89 -12.35
C ALA A 107 1.49 -2.41 -12.60
N GLU A 108 2.40 -3.16 -11.98
CA GLU A 108 2.37 -4.63 -11.99
C GLU A 108 1.14 -5.19 -11.27
N LEU A 109 0.75 -4.61 -10.13
CA LEU A 109 -0.47 -5.00 -9.42
C LEU A 109 -1.73 -4.69 -10.22
N GLU A 110 -1.82 -3.53 -10.88
CA GLU A 110 -2.94 -3.22 -11.78
C GLU A 110 -3.05 -4.25 -12.91
N LYS A 111 -1.93 -4.67 -13.50
CA LYS A 111 -1.89 -5.73 -14.53
C LYS A 111 -2.27 -7.10 -13.97
N LEU A 112 -1.81 -7.43 -12.76
CA LEU A 112 -2.11 -8.71 -12.09
C LEU A 112 -3.62 -8.90 -11.96
N PHE A 113 -4.35 -7.84 -11.61
CA PHE A 113 -5.81 -7.86 -11.50
C PHE A 113 -6.51 -7.46 -12.81
N LEU A 114 -5.88 -7.71 -13.96
CA LEU A 114 -6.45 -7.51 -15.30
C LEU A 114 -6.99 -6.08 -15.56
N GLY A 115 -6.43 -5.08 -14.88
CA GLY A 115 -6.89 -3.70 -14.96
C GLY A 115 -8.22 -3.44 -14.27
N HIS A 116 -8.70 -4.34 -13.39
CA HIS A 116 -9.91 -4.11 -12.58
C HIS A 116 -9.68 -3.09 -11.45
N ILE A 117 -8.42 -2.88 -11.06
CA ILE A 117 -8.05 -1.85 -10.09
C ILE A 117 -7.13 -0.81 -10.73
N ARG A 118 -7.19 0.41 -10.21
CA ARG A 118 -6.27 1.50 -10.50
C ARG A 118 -5.89 2.22 -9.21
N PHE A 119 -4.63 2.63 -9.11
CA PHE A 119 -4.20 3.48 -8.00
C PHE A 119 -4.46 4.96 -8.32
N ALA A 120 -5.41 5.56 -7.60
CA ALA A 120 -5.88 6.93 -7.83
C ALA A 120 -4.77 7.98 -7.67
N ASN A 121 -3.90 7.78 -6.67
CA ASN A 121 -2.79 8.67 -6.38
C ASN A 121 -1.55 7.91 -5.89
N PRO A 122 -0.73 7.39 -6.83
CA PRO A 122 0.50 6.66 -6.53
C PRO A 122 1.48 7.44 -5.64
N ASP A 123 1.55 8.76 -5.85
CA ASP A 123 2.42 9.66 -5.08
C ASP A 123 2.02 9.76 -3.62
N LYS A 124 0.72 9.97 -3.36
CA LYS A 124 0.19 9.97 -1.99
C LYS A 124 0.43 8.62 -1.33
N LEU A 125 0.20 7.52 -2.04
CA LEU A 125 0.42 6.18 -1.52
C LEU A 125 1.91 5.94 -1.17
N TYR A 126 2.83 6.40 -2.03
CA TYR A 126 4.27 6.37 -1.73
C TYR A 126 4.61 7.15 -0.45
N GLY A 127 4.03 8.34 -0.28
CA GLY A 127 4.21 9.15 0.92
C GLY A 127 3.61 8.54 2.20
N ILE A 128 2.54 7.75 2.07
CA ILE A 128 1.95 7.01 3.21
C ILE A 128 2.93 5.95 3.72
N PHE A 129 3.53 5.18 2.83
CA PHE A 129 4.48 4.12 3.20
C PHE A 129 5.85 4.70 3.57
N PHE A 130 6.35 5.69 2.84
CA PHE A 130 7.68 6.27 3.06
C PHE A 130 7.63 7.77 3.38
N PRO A 131 7.07 8.17 4.53
CA PRO A 131 6.82 9.58 4.86
C PRO A 131 8.08 10.43 5.00
N ARG A 132 9.25 9.81 5.22
CA ARG A 132 10.54 10.50 5.34
C ARG A 132 11.27 10.66 4.01
N ASN A 133 10.84 9.94 2.97
CA ASN A 133 11.55 9.94 1.70
C ASN A 133 11.32 11.25 0.94
N ASN A 134 12.42 11.91 0.60
CA ASN A 134 12.45 13.16 -0.14
C ASN A 134 13.78 13.27 -0.91
N PRO A 135 13.98 14.29 -1.76
CA PRO A 135 15.23 14.45 -2.53
C PRO A 135 16.54 14.45 -1.71
N THR A 136 16.48 14.71 -0.40
CA THR A 136 17.65 14.78 0.49
C THR A 136 17.77 13.58 1.45
N SER A 137 16.79 12.68 1.48
CA SER A 137 16.79 11.52 2.37
C SER A 137 15.97 10.37 1.78
N CYS A 138 16.54 9.17 1.71
CA CYS A 138 15.89 7.99 1.16
C CYS A 138 16.08 6.79 2.09
N GLU A 139 14.99 6.28 2.63
CA GLU A 139 14.89 5.07 3.43
C GLU A 139 14.19 3.98 2.61
N PHE A 140 14.72 2.76 2.67
CA PHE A 140 14.18 1.59 1.95
C PHE A 140 13.25 0.73 2.82
N GLN A 141 13.24 0.99 4.13
CA GLN A 141 12.43 0.24 5.08
C GLN A 141 11.67 1.21 5.97
N VAL A 142 10.45 0.84 6.29
CA VAL A 142 9.59 1.65 7.16
C VAL A 142 9.87 1.27 8.59
N GLY A 143 10.52 2.16 9.33
CA GLY A 143 10.75 1.99 10.76
C GLY A 143 9.43 1.99 11.53
N VAL A 144 9.30 1.10 12.52
CA VAL A 144 8.11 0.94 13.37
C VAL A 144 7.69 2.26 14.05
N ASP A 145 8.66 3.12 14.35
CA ASP A 145 8.46 4.38 15.07
C ASP A 145 8.00 5.54 14.18
N PHE A 146 8.18 5.43 12.86
CA PHE A 146 8.00 6.54 11.91
C PHE A 146 6.94 6.28 10.83
N CYS A 147 5.87 5.57 11.21
CA CYS A 147 4.72 5.36 10.33
C CYS A 147 3.82 6.60 10.28
N SER A 148 3.34 6.94 9.08
CA SER A 148 2.26 7.92 8.89
C SER A 148 0.99 7.50 9.66
N PHE A 149 0.14 8.47 9.99
CA PHE A 149 -1.15 8.20 10.63
C PHE A 149 -2.00 7.27 9.76
N GLU A 150 -1.97 7.50 8.45
CA GLU A 150 -2.66 6.73 7.43
C GLU A 150 -2.16 5.28 7.38
N PHE A 151 -0.84 5.05 7.43
CA PHE A 151 -0.29 3.69 7.47
C PHE A 151 -0.75 2.93 8.73
N LYS A 152 -0.74 3.61 9.89
CA LYS A 152 -1.28 3.04 11.13
C LYS A 152 -2.77 2.71 10.99
N SER A 153 -3.55 3.62 10.41
CA SER A 153 -4.97 3.42 10.16
C SER A 153 -5.23 2.20 9.26
N ILE A 154 -4.50 2.05 8.15
CA ILE A 154 -4.61 0.89 7.26
C ILE A 154 -4.32 -0.39 8.04
N ARG A 155 -3.24 -0.41 8.82
CA ARG A 155 -2.84 -1.57 9.60
C ARG A 155 -3.88 -1.96 10.64
N GLU A 156 -4.46 -0.99 11.34
CA GLU A 156 -5.54 -1.25 12.30
C GLU A 156 -6.82 -1.72 11.62
N SER A 157 -7.16 -1.20 10.43
CA SER A 157 -8.30 -1.72 9.66
C SER A 157 -8.11 -3.18 9.25
N PHE A 158 -6.91 -3.58 8.82
CA PHE A 158 -6.61 -5.00 8.53
C PHE A 158 -6.62 -5.91 9.76
N LYS A 159 -6.37 -5.38 10.96
CA LYS A 159 -6.52 -6.13 12.22
C LYS A 159 -7.99 -6.26 12.64
N ARG A 160 -8.76 -5.18 12.46
CA ARG A 160 -10.18 -5.14 12.77
C ARG A 160 -11.01 -6.01 11.83
N LEU A 161 -10.60 -6.16 10.57
CA LEU A 161 -11.37 -6.89 9.57
C LEU A 161 -11.65 -8.37 9.96
N PRO A 162 -10.67 -9.18 10.40
CA PRO A 162 -10.94 -10.50 10.97
C PRO A 162 -11.89 -10.49 12.16
N GLU A 163 -11.82 -9.49 13.05
CA GLU A 163 -12.70 -9.37 14.21
C GLU A 163 -14.16 -9.12 13.80
N LEU A 164 -14.36 -8.31 12.75
CA LEU A 164 -15.69 -8.03 12.20
C LEU A 164 -16.32 -9.28 11.57
N PHE A 165 -15.52 -10.10 10.92
CA PHE A 165 -16.01 -11.36 10.34
C PHE A 165 -16.18 -12.45 11.41
N ALA A 166 -15.36 -12.50 12.45
CA ALA A 166 -15.43 -13.55 13.47
C ALA A 166 -16.57 -13.37 14.48
N GLY A 167 -17.20 -12.19 14.53
CA GLY A 167 -18.34 -11.91 15.39
C GLY A 167 -19.63 -12.59 14.92
N SER A 168 -20.59 -12.78 15.84
CA SER A 168 -21.96 -13.17 15.47
C SER A 168 -22.60 -12.01 14.72
N LEU A 169 -22.52 -12.01 13.39
CA LEU A 169 -22.93 -10.86 12.58
C LEU A 169 -24.37 -10.46 12.87
N LYS A 170 -24.53 -9.28 13.48
CA LYS A 170 -25.84 -8.63 13.58
C LYS A 170 -26.11 -7.85 12.30
N LYS A 171 -27.39 -7.57 12.04
CA LYS A 171 -27.86 -6.85 10.85
C LYS A 171 -27.06 -5.57 10.50
N TYR A 172 -26.61 -4.80 11.49
CA TYR A 172 -25.88 -3.55 11.27
C TYR A 172 -24.36 -3.73 11.10
N GLU A 173 -23.81 -4.89 11.43
CA GLU A 173 -22.37 -5.16 11.36
C GLU A 173 -21.90 -5.41 9.91
N VAL A 174 -22.82 -5.76 9.00
CA VAL A 174 -22.56 -5.78 7.55
C VAL A 174 -22.09 -4.42 7.06
N LEU A 175 -22.67 -3.33 7.58
CA LEU A 175 -22.26 -1.96 7.25
C LEU A 175 -20.86 -1.64 7.76
N ASP A 176 -20.51 -2.13 8.95
CA ASP A 176 -19.18 -1.95 9.51
C ASP A 176 -18.12 -2.67 8.67
N ILE A 177 -18.42 -3.87 8.14
CA ILE A 177 -17.53 -4.58 7.22
C ILE A 177 -17.35 -3.81 5.92
N VAL A 178 -18.45 -3.41 5.27
CA VAL A 178 -18.40 -2.68 4.00
C VAL A 178 -17.68 -1.35 4.17
N GLY A 179 -17.96 -0.62 5.24
CA GLY A 179 -17.26 0.62 5.59
C GLY A 179 -15.78 0.40 5.88
N CYS A 180 -15.41 -0.69 6.55
CA CYS A 180 -14.01 -1.05 6.79
C CYS A 180 -13.28 -1.35 5.47
N VAL A 181 -13.88 -2.15 4.58
CA VAL A 181 -13.32 -2.51 3.27
C VAL A 181 -13.21 -1.30 2.34
N ALA A 182 -14.23 -0.46 2.29
CA ALA A 182 -14.20 0.80 1.54
C ALA A 182 -13.09 1.73 2.09
N GLY A 183 -12.99 1.88 3.41
CA GLY A 183 -11.97 2.68 4.07
C GLY A 183 -10.54 2.17 3.83
N ILE A 184 -10.34 0.84 3.78
CA ILE A 184 -9.06 0.23 3.38
C ILE A 184 -8.75 0.59 1.92
N SER A 185 -9.71 0.38 1.01
CA SER A 185 -9.53 0.68 -0.43
C SER A 185 -9.18 2.15 -0.65
N ASP A 186 -9.91 3.07 -0.02
CA ASP A 186 -9.64 4.51 -0.07
C ASP A 186 -8.25 4.85 0.48
N SER A 187 -7.85 4.25 1.60
CA SER A 187 -6.55 4.49 2.22
C SER A 187 -5.39 3.96 1.36
N LEU A 188 -5.61 2.83 0.68
CA LEU A 188 -4.69 2.28 -0.32
C LEU A 188 -4.78 2.98 -1.69
N GLN A 189 -5.66 3.99 -1.81
CA GLN A 189 -5.91 4.73 -3.05
C GLN A 189 -6.33 3.81 -4.20
N ILE A 190 -7.10 2.76 -3.93
CA ILE A 190 -7.60 1.80 -4.92
C ILE A 190 -8.95 2.28 -5.44
N ASP A 191 -9.03 2.54 -6.75
CA ASP A 191 -10.28 2.69 -7.48
C ASP A 191 -10.55 1.41 -8.29
N TYR A 192 -11.79 0.93 -8.27
CA TYR A 192 -12.22 -0.19 -9.10
C TYR A 192 -12.83 0.34 -10.40
N ILE A 193 -12.30 -0.07 -11.54
CA ILE A 193 -12.55 0.53 -12.87
C ILE A 193 -13.29 -0.41 -13.83
N TYR A 194 -14.07 -1.35 -13.31
CA TYR A 194 -14.93 -2.23 -14.11
C TYR A 194 -16.41 -1.88 -13.95
N GLU A 195 -17.20 -2.31 -14.94
CA GLU A 195 -18.66 -2.15 -14.92
C GLU A 195 -19.27 -2.94 -13.75
N PRO A 196 -20.11 -2.31 -12.90
CA PRO A 196 -20.77 -3.00 -11.81
C PRO A 196 -21.59 -4.20 -12.30
N GLY A 197 -21.25 -5.38 -11.80
CA GLY A 197 -21.94 -6.64 -12.05
C GLY A 197 -22.99 -6.95 -10.98
N ASN A 198 -23.70 -8.06 -11.18
CA ASN A 198 -24.67 -8.52 -10.18
C ASN A 198 -23.98 -8.88 -8.87
N GLY A 199 -24.52 -8.36 -7.76
CA GLY A 199 -23.99 -8.60 -6.42
C GLY A 199 -22.88 -7.64 -6.00
N ASP A 200 -22.42 -6.75 -6.88
CA ASP A 200 -21.37 -5.79 -6.55
C ASP A 200 -21.89 -4.71 -5.60
N VAL A 201 -21.11 -4.48 -4.53
CA VAL A 201 -21.45 -3.52 -3.48
C VAL A 201 -20.90 -2.14 -3.83
N MET A 202 -21.79 -1.16 -3.87
CA MET A 202 -21.53 0.24 -4.17
C MET A 202 -21.65 1.09 -2.91
N PHE A 203 -20.73 2.03 -2.71
CA PHE A 203 -20.74 2.97 -1.59
C PHE A 203 -20.43 4.39 -2.10
N SER A 204 -21.34 5.33 -1.85
CA SER A 204 -21.24 6.71 -2.37
C SER A 204 -20.96 6.77 -3.88
N GLY A 205 -21.68 5.94 -4.64
CA GLY A 205 -21.57 5.83 -6.11
C GLY A 205 -20.29 5.17 -6.62
N LYS A 206 -19.41 4.69 -5.74
CA LYS A 206 -18.17 3.99 -6.10
C LYS A 206 -18.26 2.51 -5.82
N HIS A 207 -17.57 1.73 -6.64
CA HIS A 207 -17.44 0.30 -6.43
C HIS A 207 -16.50 0.03 -5.24
N THR A 208 -16.90 -0.83 -4.29
CA THR A 208 -16.12 -1.11 -3.07
C THR A 208 -15.10 -2.24 -3.24
N GLY A 209 -15.25 -3.05 -4.28
CA GLY A 209 -14.46 -4.25 -4.56
C GLY A 209 -15.10 -5.52 -4.03
N LEU A 210 -16.16 -5.40 -3.23
CA LEU A 210 -16.91 -6.52 -2.67
C LEU A 210 -18.03 -6.97 -3.60
N ASN A 211 -18.23 -8.28 -3.68
CA ASN A 211 -19.40 -8.90 -4.26
C ASN A 211 -20.07 -9.80 -3.21
N ILE A 212 -21.38 -9.67 -3.01
CA ILE A 212 -22.11 -10.42 -1.97
C ILE A 212 -22.13 -11.94 -2.19
N TYR A 213 -21.78 -12.41 -3.39
CA TYR A 213 -21.68 -13.82 -3.76
C TYR A 213 -20.24 -14.36 -3.72
N SER A 214 -19.24 -13.50 -3.52
CA SER A 214 -17.83 -13.87 -3.44
C SER A 214 -17.05 -12.80 -2.66
N LEU A 215 -17.27 -12.79 -1.34
CA LEU A 215 -16.67 -11.82 -0.43
C LEU A 215 -15.15 -12.01 -0.33
N ASP A 216 -14.71 -13.26 -0.37
CA ASP A 216 -13.30 -13.69 -0.40
C ASP A 216 -12.51 -12.97 -1.49
N VAL A 217 -13.01 -12.92 -2.72
CA VAL A 217 -12.27 -12.41 -3.87
C VAL A 217 -11.93 -10.95 -3.66
N GLY A 218 -12.86 -10.16 -3.14
CA GLY A 218 -12.65 -8.75 -2.81
C GLY A 218 -11.68 -8.56 -1.65
N VAL A 219 -11.87 -9.29 -0.56
CA VAL A 219 -11.05 -9.18 0.64
C VAL A 219 -9.62 -9.69 0.41
N LEU A 220 -9.45 -10.85 -0.23
CA LEU A 220 -8.15 -11.43 -0.56
C LEU A 220 -7.35 -10.52 -1.49
N ARG A 221 -8.01 -9.86 -2.46
CA ARG A 221 -7.36 -8.86 -3.31
C ARG A 221 -6.75 -7.71 -2.49
N LEU A 222 -7.47 -7.22 -1.47
CA LEU A 222 -6.94 -6.19 -0.57
C LEU A 222 -5.73 -6.68 0.22
N TYR A 223 -5.79 -7.90 0.76
CA TYR A 223 -4.64 -8.51 1.44
C TYR A 223 -3.45 -8.67 0.50
N GLU A 224 -3.66 -9.10 -0.74
CA GLU A 224 -2.62 -9.27 -1.72
C GLU A 224 -1.95 -7.94 -2.08
N VAL A 225 -2.74 -6.90 -2.37
CA VAL A 225 -2.21 -5.55 -2.62
C VAL A 225 -1.42 -5.07 -1.40
N TYR A 226 -2.00 -5.12 -0.21
CA TYR A 226 -1.36 -4.60 0.99
C TYR A 226 -0.08 -5.37 1.35
N ASN A 227 -0.09 -6.71 1.28
CA ASN A 227 1.09 -7.52 1.55
C ASN A 227 2.21 -7.29 0.53
N ASN A 228 1.87 -7.02 -0.74
CA ASN A 228 2.86 -6.63 -1.73
C ASN A 228 3.53 -5.29 -1.37
N LEU A 229 2.76 -4.32 -0.86
CA LEU A 229 3.30 -3.04 -0.41
C LEU A 229 4.12 -3.19 0.87
N LEU A 230 3.68 -4.03 1.82
CA LEU A 230 4.44 -4.34 3.03
C LEU A 230 5.76 -5.02 2.73
N PHE A 231 5.77 -5.97 1.78
CA PHE A 231 7.00 -6.60 1.32
C PHE A 231 7.98 -5.56 0.77
N PHE A 232 7.49 -4.65 -0.09
CA PHE A 232 8.32 -3.57 -0.63
C PHE A 232 8.84 -2.63 0.47
N SER A 233 8.06 -2.41 1.52
CA SER A 233 8.41 -1.54 2.65
C SER A 233 9.24 -2.22 3.75
N GLY A 234 9.61 -3.49 3.57
CA GLY A 234 10.35 -4.29 4.56
C GLY A 234 9.54 -4.63 5.82
N CYS A 235 8.22 -4.54 5.77
CA CYS A 235 7.33 -4.88 6.86
C CYS A 235 6.85 -6.34 6.78
N PRO A 236 6.55 -6.99 7.92
CA PRO A 236 5.99 -8.34 7.92
C PRO A 236 4.59 -8.34 7.30
N SER A 237 4.28 -9.39 6.54
CA SER A 237 2.96 -9.58 5.95
C SER A 237 1.88 -9.79 7.02
N VAL A 238 0.64 -9.44 6.66
CA VAL A 238 -0.56 -9.74 7.44
C VAL A 238 -1.19 -11.01 6.88
N GLN A 239 -1.62 -11.90 7.78
CA GLN A 239 -2.30 -13.13 7.39
C GLN A 239 -3.70 -12.83 6.84
N PRO A 240 -4.06 -13.38 5.66
CA PRO A 240 -5.40 -13.27 5.11
C PRO A 240 -6.42 -14.09 5.91
N ILE A 241 -7.71 -13.79 5.71
CA ILE A 241 -8.82 -14.55 6.29
C ILE A 241 -9.12 -15.74 5.38
N GLU A 242 -8.66 -16.93 5.78
CA GLU A 242 -8.75 -18.13 4.93
C GLU A 242 -10.15 -18.78 4.89
N TRP A 243 -11.01 -18.47 5.85
CA TRP A 243 -12.29 -19.16 6.07
C TRP A 243 -13.53 -18.40 5.55
N LEU A 244 -13.33 -17.26 4.87
CA LEU A 244 -14.42 -16.34 4.54
C LEU A 244 -15.49 -16.96 3.61
N ASP A 245 -15.09 -17.82 2.67
CA ASP A 245 -16.03 -18.53 1.77
C ASP A 245 -16.83 -19.64 2.43
N CYS A 246 -16.31 -20.17 3.54
CA CYS A 246 -16.87 -21.33 4.21
C CYS A 246 -17.90 -20.95 5.27
N ASP A 247 -18.03 -19.65 5.58
CA ASP A 247 -18.92 -19.18 6.62
C ASP A 247 -20.33 -18.90 6.07
N GLU A 248 -21.22 -19.87 6.24
CA GLU A 248 -22.62 -19.76 5.85
C GLU A 248 -23.35 -18.62 6.58
N GLU A 249 -22.93 -18.27 7.80
CA GLU A 249 -23.56 -17.21 8.57
C GLU A 249 -23.22 -15.82 8.02
N ILE A 250 -21.95 -15.56 7.72
CA ILE A 250 -21.53 -14.31 7.06
C ILE A 250 -22.27 -14.14 5.75
N ARG A 251 -22.25 -15.18 4.90
CA ARG A 251 -22.91 -15.15 3.60
C ARG A 251 -24.40 -14.85 3.75
N PHE A 252 -25.08 -15.55 4.65
CA PHE A 252 -26.51 -15.33 4.90
C PHE A 252 -26.81 -13.88 5.29
N TRP A 253 -26.03 -13.28 6.20
CA TRP A 253 -26.28 -11.92 6.66
C TRP A 253 -26.05 -10.87 5.57
N PHE A 254 -25.04 -11.04 4.72
CA PHE A 254 -24.85 -10.18 3.55
C PHE A 254 -26.04 -10.29 2.58
N LEU A 255 -26.43 -11.51 2.22
CA LEU A 255 -27.56 -11.73 1.30
C LEU A 255 -28.87 -11.15 1.87
N LYS A 256 -29.12 -11.37 3.17
CA LYS A 256 -30.32 -10.89 3.88
C LYS A 256 -30.35 -9.39 4.10
N PHE A 257 -29.20 -8.78 4.37
CA PHE A 257 -29.11 -7.33 4.50
C PHE A 257 -29.51 -6.65 3.19
N TYR A 258 -28.94 -7.10 2.08
CA TYR A 258 -29.16 -6.51 0.76
C TYR A 258 -30.45 -6.96 0.06
N SER A 259 -31.11 -8.03 0.50
CA SER A 259 -32.47 -8.34 0.02
C SER A 259 -33.52 -7.34 0.52
N ARG A 260 -33.28 -6.73 1.69
CA ARG A 260 -34.20 -5.76 2.33
C ARG A 260 -33.76 -4.31 2.17
N ALA A 261 -32.51 -4.07 1.79
CA ALA A 261 -32.00 -2.73 1.55
C ALA A 261 -32.65 -2.14 0.29
N SER A 262 -33.27 -0.97 0.43
CA SER A 262 -33.72 -0.22 -0.74
C SER A 262 -32.49 0.22 -1.54
N ALA A 263 -32.59 0.28 -2.87
CA ALA A 263 -31.59 0.92 -3.73
C ALA A 263 -31.26 2.39 -3.34
N ARG A 264 -32.04 2.98 -2.42
CA ARG A 264 -31.81 4.32 -1.84
C ARG A 264 -30.98 4.33 -0.55
N MET A 265 -30.62 3.17 0.00
CA MET A 265 -29.74 3.08 1.16
C MET A 265 -28.30 2.88 0.69
N GLU A 266 -27.36 3.69 1.17
CA GLU A 266 -25.94 3.45 0.97
C GLU A 266 -25.36 2.67 2.16
N PRO A 267 -24.46 1.70 1.94
CA PRO A 267 -24.12 1.04 0.67
C PRO A 267 -25.31 0.29 0.04
N TYR A 268 -25.30 0.14 -1.29
CA TYR A 268 -26.29 -0.64 -2.05
C TYR A 268 -25.62 -1.73 -2.89
N VAL A 269 -26.39 -2.71 -3.37
CA VAL A 269 -25.93 -3.76 -4.28
C VAL A 269 -26.51 -3.56 -5.67
N THR A 270 -25.69 -3.78 -6.69
CA THR A 270 -26.12 -3.74 -8.09
C THR A 270 -26.78 -5.05 -8.48
N PHE A 271 -27.96 -4.94 -9.09
CA PHE A 271 -28.66 -6.04 -9.76
C PHE A 271 -29.02 -5.56 -11.17
N ASN A 272 -28.29 -6.04 -12.16
CA ASN A 272 -28.51 -5.70 -13.57
C ASN A 272 -29.73 -6.45 -14.14
N ASP A 273 -30.09 -7.59 -13.54
CA ASP A 273 -31.24 -8.39 -13.90
C ASP A 273 -32.32 -8.39 -12.77
N PRO A 274 -33.53 -7.86 -13.02
CA PRO A 274 -34.65 -7.92 -12.09
C PRO A 274 -35.09 -9.34 -11.71
N ASP A 275 -34.96 -10.31 -12.63
CA ASP A 275 -35.32 -11.70 -12.39
C ASP A 275 -34.36 -12.30 -11.36
N LEU A 276 -33.06 -11.98 -11.48
CA LEU A 276 -32.04 -12.37 -10.51
C LEU A 276 -32.32 -11.84 -9.10
N TYR A 277 -32.74 -10.57 -8.98
CA TYR A 277 -33.08 -10.00 -7.67
C TYR A 277 -34.24 -10.77 -7.01
N SER A 278 -35.23 -11.21 -7.80
CA SER A 278 -36.38 -11.95 -7.28
C SER A 278 -35.97 -13.34 -6.77
N ILE A 279 -35.08 -14.03 -7.51
CA ILE A 279 -34.53 -15.32 -7.08
C ILE A 279 -33.63 -15.16 -5.86
N HIS A 280 -32.84 -14.10 -5.81
CA HIS A 280 -32.02 -13.77 -4.64
C HIS A 280 -32.89 -13.61 -3.39
N ILE A 281 -34.03 -12.91 -3.48
CA ILE A 281 -34.98 -12.80 -2.37
C ILE A 281 -35.52 -14.19 -1.99
N ALA A 282 -35.95 -14.99 -2.98
CA ALA A 282 -36.46 -16.33 -2.73
C ALA A 282 -35.41 -17.20 -2.02
N TYR A 283 -34.16 -17.15 -2.46
CA TYR A 283 -33.05 -17.87 -1.82
C TYR A 283 -32.83 -17.43 -0.38
N VAL A 284 -32.84 -16.12 -0.10
CA VAL A 284 -32.72 -15.61 1.27
C VAL A 284 -33.87 -16.10 2.16
N LEU A 285 -35.09 -16.12 1.66
CA LEU A 285 -36.26 -16.62 2.40
C LEU A 285 -36.14 -18.12 2.69
N VAL A 286 -35.66 -18.92 1.72
CA VAL A 286 -35.35 -20.35 1.92
C VAL A 286 -34.34 -20.53 3.06
N LEU A 287 -33.26 -19.75 3.06
CA LEU A 287 -32.27 -19.79 4.14
C LEU A 287 -32.86 -19.34 5.49
N GLU A 288 -33.73 -18.33 5.50
CA GLU A 288 -34.41 -17.84 6.71
C GLU A 288 -35.33 -18.90 7.31
N ILE A 289 -36.13 -19.56 6.48
CA ILE A 289 -37.01 -20.68 6.87
C ILE A 289 -36.20 -21.80 7.52
N GLN A 290 -35.07 -22.18 6.92
CA GLN A 290 -34.24 -23.25 7.47
C GLN A 290 -33.63 -22.90 8.83
N ARG A 291 -33.23 -21.64 9.02
CA ARG A 291 -32.72 -21.17 10.33
C ARG A 291 -33.81 -21.09 11.40
N LEU A 292 -35.08 -20.98 11.01
CA LEU A 292 -36.24 -21.05 11.91
C LEU A 292 -36.61 -22.50 12.31
N GLY A 293 -36.08 -23.51 11.61
CA GLY A 293 -36.54 -24.90 11.69
C GLY A 293 -35.85 -25.76 12.75
N ASP A 294 -36.54 -26.01 13.86
CA ASP A 294 -36.29 -27.09 14.84
C ASP A 294 -36.75 -28.48 14.27
N GLY A 295 -36.23 -28.88 13.10
CA GLY A 295 -36.42 -30.25 12.57
C GLY A 295 -37.56 -30.46 11.56
N LEU A 296 -38.16 -29.41 11.00
CA LEU A 296 -38.92 -29.55 9.75
C LEU A 296 -37.93 -29.66 8.57
N SER A 297 -38.12 -30.64 7.70
CA SER A 297 -37.43 -30.81 6.41
C SER A 297 -37.87 -29.74 5.41
N LEU A 298 -37.61 -28.47 5.76
CA LEU A 298 -37.94 -27.26 5.01
C LEU A 298 -36.96 -27.08 3.84
N PRO A 299 -37.40 -26.42 2.75
CA PRO A 299 -37.28 -26.91 1.37
C PRO A 299 -35.85 -27.30 1.03
N GLY A 300 -35.54 -28.57 1.28
CA GLY A 300 -34.20 -29.11 1.07
C GLY A 300 -33.88 -29.22 -0.41
N HIS A 301 -34.90 -29.44 -1.25
CA HIS A 301 -34.69 -29.57 -2.68
C HIS A 301 -34.33 -28.22 -3.31
N LEU A 302 -35.13 -27.18 -3.05
CA LEU A 302 -34.87 -25.83 -3.53
C LEU A 302 -33.51 -25.29 -3.05
N ARG A 303 -33.14 -25.51 -1.78
CA ARG A 303 -31.79 -25.13 -1.31
C ARG A 303 -30.70 -25.88 -2.08
N CYS A 304 -30.83 -27.20 -2.25
CA CYS A 304 -29.84 -28.00 -2.97
C CYS A 304 -29.64 -27.52 -4.41
N GLN A 305 -30.67 -26.95 -5.05
CA GLN A 305 -30.56 -26.37 -6.38
C GLN A 305 -29.98 -24.95 -6.38
N LEU A 306 -30.35 -24.11 -5.41
CA LEU A 306 -29.93 -22.70 -5.34
C LEU A 306 -28.54 -22.50 -4.72
N ASP A 307 -28.13 -23.32 -3.75
CA ASP A 307 -26.82 -23.21 -3.09
C ASP A 307 -25.64 -23.22 -4.08
N PRO A 308 -25.57 -24.14 -5.07
CA PRO A 308 -24.54 -24.10 -6.08
C PRO A 308 -24.57 -22.83 -6.93
N LEU A 309 -25.76 -22.31 -7.26
CA LEU A 309 -25.91 -21.12 -8.10
C LEU A 309 -25.39 -19.86 -7.41
N PHE A 310 -25.70 -19.70 -6.12
CA PHE A 310 -25.28 -18.56 -5.31
C PHE A 310 -23.93 -18.76 -4.60
N SER A 311 -23.20 -19.83 -4.93
CA SER A 311 -21.89 -20.11 -4.34
C SER A 311 -20.78 -19.17 -4.82
N THR A 312 -20.90 -18.61 -6.03
CA THR A 312 -19.90 -17.68 -6.58
C THR A 312 -20.55 -16.65 -7.50
N ALA A 313 -19.99 -15.44 -7.55
CA ALA A 313 -20.43 -14.40 -8.49
C ALA A 313 -20.39 -14.85 -9.96
N LYS A 314 -19.44 -15.71 -10.33
CA LYS A 314 -19.31 -16.26 -11.69
C LYS A 314 -20.48 -17.15 -12.08
N LEU A 315 -21.04 -17.91 -11.15
CA LEU A 315 -22.20 -18.77 -11.41
C LEU A 315 -23.49 -17.95 -11.44
N VAL A 316 -23.62 -16.96 -10.55
CA VAL A 316 -24.75 -16.02 -10.56
C VAL A 316 -24.85 -15.27 -11.90
N ASN A 317 -23.72 -14.79 -12.43
CA ASN A 317 -23.69 -14.13 -13.73
C ASN A 317 -23.96 -15.05 -14.93
N ARG A 318 -24.14 -16.37 -14.72
CA ARG A 318 -24.57 -17.33 -15.77
C ARG A 318 -26.07 -17.62 -15.76
N ILE A 319 -26.82 -17.09 -14.78
CA ILE A 319 -28.26 -17.37 -14.60
C ILE A 319 -29.14 -16.70 -15.69
N GLU A 320 -28.54 -16.05 -16.70
CA GLU A 320 -29.24 -15.47 -17.86
C GLU A 320 -30.09 -16.49 -18.66
N ASP A 321 -29.93 -17.80 -18.43
CA ASP A 321 -30.78 -18.83 -19.01
C ASP A 321 -32.17 -18.89 -18.34
N LYS A 322 -33.10 -18.11 -18.91
CA LYS A 322 -34.51 -18.06 -18.49
C LYS A 322 -35.21 -19.42 -18.47
N VAL A 323 -34.77 -20.39 -19.29
CA VAL A 323 -35.40 -21.71 -19.35
C VAL A 323 -35.05 -22.51 -18.09
N MET A 324 -33.78 -22.47 -17.68
CA MET A 324 -33.33 -23.09 -16.42
C MET A 324 -34.05 -22.45 -15.23
N LEU A 325 -34.18 -21.11 -15.25
CA LEU A 325 -34.84 -20.39 -14.19
C LEU A 325 -36.31 -20.79 -14.02
N ASN A 326 -37.05 -20.88 -15.12
CA ASN A 326 -38.47 -21.24 -15.09
C ASN A 326 -38.71 -22.64 -14.51
N GLY A 327 -37.88 -23.61 -14.88
CA GLY A 327 -37.95 -24.95 -14.29
C GLY A 327 -37.73 -24.93 -12.78
N LEU A 328 -36.76 -24.15 -12.31
CA LEU A 328 -36.44 -24.01 -10.90
C LEU A 328 -37.58 -23.30 -10.13
N VAL A 329 -38.18 -22.26 -10.70
CA VAL A 329 -39.33 -21.56 -10.09
C VAL A 329 -40.55 -22.46 -10.02
N ASP A 330 -40.88 -23.19 -11.08
CA ASP A 330 -42.03 -24.10 -11.09
C ASP A 330 -41.90 -25.24 -10.07
N GLU A 331 -40.69 -25.79 -9.92
CA GLU A 331 -40.39 -26.79 -8.89
C GLU A 331 -40.44 -26.18 -7.48
N ALA A 332 -39.89 -24.97 -7.30
CA ALA A 332 -39.93 -24.24 -6.04
C ALA A 332 -41.36 -23.95 -5.58
N VAL A 333 -42.22 -23.47 -6.49
CA VAL A 333 -43.63 -23.16 -6.20
C VAL A 333 -44.35 -24.42 -5.72
N LYS A 334 -44.17 -25.55 -6.40
CA LYS A 334 -44.77 -26.84 -5.99
C LYS A 334 -44.28 -27.30 -4.62
N GLU A 335 -42.99 -27.19 -4.33
CA GLU A 335 -42.43 -27.55 -3.02
C GLU A 335 -43.02 -26.66 -1.91
N VAL A 336 -43.13 -25.35 -2.15
CA VAL A 336 -43.69 -24.40 -1.18
C VAL A 336 -45.19 -24.62 -0.97
N GLU A 337 -45.97 -24.93 -2.02
CA GLU A 337 -47.41 -25.28 -1.89
C GLU A 337 -47.62 -26.49 -0.99
N LEU A 338 -46.85 -27.56 -1.20
CA LEU A 338 -46.90 -28.75 -0.35
C LEU A 338 -46.53 -28.42 1.10
N LEU A 339 -45.52 -27.59 1.32
CA LEU A 339 -45.12 -27.16 2.66
C LEU A 339 -46.18 -26.28 3.33
N LEU A 340 -46.87 -25.41 2.59
CA LEU A 340 -47.98 -24.60 3.13
C LEU A 340 -49.16 -25.48 3.55
N GLU A 341 -49.43 -26.57 2.84
CA GLU A 341 -50.45 -27.56 3.24
C GLU A 341 -50.05 -28.34 4.52
N GLU A 342 -48.75 -28.57 4.73
CA GLU A 342 -48.23 -29.32 5.90
C GLU A 342 -47.96 -28.43 7.15
N SER A 343 -47.62 -27.16 6.94
CA SER A 343 -47.05 -26.27 7.97
C SER A 343 -48.08 -25.53 8.84
N PHE A 344 -48.98 -26.28 9.49
CA PHE A 344 -49.95 -25.69 10.45
C PHE A 344 -49.39 -25.42 11.86
N LYS A 345 -48.09 -25.65 12.12
CA LYS A 345 -47.55 -25.73 13.50
C LYS A 345 -46.68 -24.56 13.96
N CYS A 346 -46.16 -23.71 13.08
CA CYS A 346 -45.30 -22.58 13.46
C CYS A 346 -45.66 -21.29 12.70
N LEU A 347 -46.34 -20.36 13.38
CA LEU A 347 -46.87 -19.12 12.80
C LEU A 347 -45.79 -18.30 12.05
N MET A 348 -44.60 -18.16 12.64
CA MET A 348 -43.48 -17.42 12.03
C MET A 348 -42.96 -18.08 10.75
N ALA A 349 -42.93 -19.41 10.68
CA ALA A 349 -42.51 -20.13 9.49
C ALA A 349 -43.57 -20.01 8.38
N THR A 350 -44.86 -20.03 8.75
CA THR A 350 -45.97 -19.84 7.81
C THR A 350 -45.93 -18.45 7.16
N GLU A 351 -45.69 -17.38 7.92
CA GLU A 351 -45.57 -16.02 7.37
C GLU A 351 -44.42 -15.91 6.34
N VAL A 352 -43.26 -16.49 6.64
CA VAL A 352 -42.11 -16.47 5.72
C VAL A 352 -42.34 -17.38 4.49
N LEU A 353 -43.05 -18.49 4.65
CA LEU A 353 -43.46 -19.37 3.54
C LEU A 353 -44.48 -18.70 2.62
N GLU A 354 -45.45 -17.97 3.16
CA GLU A 354 -46.39 -17.16 2.37
C GLU A 354 -45.67 -16.06 1.60
N GLU A 355 -44.71 -15.36 2.23
CA GLU A 355 -43.88 -14.37 1.53
C GLU A 355 -43.08 -15.03 0.40
N LEU A 356 -42.46 -16.18 0.65
CA LEU A 356 -41.71 -16.93 -0.36
C LEU A 356 -42.62 -17.34 -1.54
N TYR A 357 -43.81 -17.86 -1.25
CA TYR A 357 -44.78 -18.28 -2.26
C TYR A 357 -45.22 -17.12 -3.15
N GLU A 358 -45.57 -15.98 -2.55
CA GLU A 358 -45.94 -14.78 -3.30
C GLU A 358 -44.78 -14.31 -4.17
N ARG A 359 -43.55 -14.26 -3.63
CA ARG A 359 -42.36 -13.86 -4.39
C ARG A 359 -42.11 -14.76 -5.58
N LEU A 360 -42.18 -16.08 -5.40
CA LEU A 360 -42.00 -17.05 -6.49
C LEU A 360 -43.08 -16.92 -7.57
N LYS A 361 -44.34 -16.68 -7.18
CA LYS A 361 -45.43 -16.40 -8.13
C LYS A 361 -45.23 -15.11 -8.93
N PHE A 362 -44.60 -14.09 -8.33
CA PHE A 362 -44.25 -12.86 -9.04
C PHE A 362 -43.08 -13.02 -10.01
N VAL A 363 -42.33 -14.14 -9.98
CA VAL A 363 -41.31 -14.46 -10.99
C VAL A 363 -41.94 -14.89 -12.33
N ASP A 364 -43.25 -14.78 -12.49
CA ASP A 364 -43.96 -14.95 -13.77
C ASP A 364 -43.56 -13.87 -14.80
N LEU A 365 -42.60 -14.24 -15.66
CA LEU A 365 -41.96 -13.44 -16.70
C LEU A 365 -42.94 -12.73 -17.66
N ASP A 366 -44.14 -13.28 -17.86
CA ASP A 366 -45.14 -12.74 -18.79
C ASP A 366 -45.75 -11.41 -18.33
N LEU A 367 -45.72 -11.13 -17.02
CA LEU A 367 -46.19 -9.85 -16.45
C LEU A 367 -45.12 -8.77 -16.55
N PHE A 368 -43.84 -9.15 -16.56
CA PHE A 368 -42.71 -8.22 -16.58
C PHE A 368 -42.38 -7.72 -18.00
N GLU A 369 -42.46 -8.58 -19.03
CA GLU A 369 -42.38 -8.14 -20.44
C GLU A 369 -43.48 -7.11 -20.78
N ARG A 370 -44.66 -7.24 -20.17
CA ARG A 370 -45.77 -6.29 -20.32
C ARG A 370 -45.49 -4.95 -19.64
N LYS A 371 -44.75 -4.92 -18.53
CA LYS A 371 -44.32 -3.68 -17.85
C LYS A 371 -43.15 -3.01 -18.57
N LEU A 372 -42.18 -3.77 -19.11
CA LEU A 372 -41.07 -3.24 -19.89
C LEU A 372 -41.51 -2.60 -21.22
N LYS A 373 -42.51 -3.16 -21.90
CA LYS A 373 -43.11 -2.52 -23.09
C LYS A 373 -43.86 -1.21 -22.79
N GLY A 374 -44.16 -0.93 -21.53
CA GLY A 374 -44.87 0.28 -21.08
C GLY A 374 -43.99 1.38 -20.50
N VAL A 375 -42.70 1.13 -20.24
CA VAL A 375 -41.79 2.11 -19.64
C VAL A 375 -40.78 2.55 -20.70
N ARG A 376 -41.04 3.72 -21.31
CA ARG A 376 -39.99 4.46 -22.01
C ARG A 376 -39.04 5.04 -20.96
N PHE A 377 -37.78 4.67 -21.03
CA PHE A 377 -36.72 5.37 -20.33
C PHE A 377 -36.29 6.55 -21.21
N ASP A 378 -36.54 7.76 -20.74
CA ASP A 378 -35.91 9.00 -21.24
C ASP A 378 -34.51 9.15 -20.63
#